data_AF-A0A651HQN9-F1
#
_entry.id   AF-A0A651HQN9-F1
#
_cell.length_a   1.000
_cell.length_b   1.000
_cell.length_c   1.000
_cell.angle_alpha   90.00
_cell.angle_beta   90.00
_cell.angle_gamma   90.00
#
_symmetry.space_group_name_H-M   'P 1'
#
loop_
_entity.id
_entity.type
_entity.pdbx_description
1 polymer ?
#
loop_
_entity_poly.entity_id
_entity_poly.type
_entity_poly.pdbx_seq_one_letter_code
_entity_poly.pdbx_strand_id
1 'polypeptide(L)'
;MKGRRRGPARCRSRRLWSPFPLLSALLLLASMVLAGCDRDSRSPGVIQASLEGPASSYGAAVLEVAGPGVVEVVGAAGTQVWTREVEPERIRFVVIQPSTGPLAFGVRVRDRSGPAPTFTIVELADGEDRVVTPTGSERIRIRR
;
A
#
# COMPACT_ATOMS: atom_id res chain seq x y z
N MET A 1 14.33 88.53 -21.11
CA MET A 1 13.01 88.94 -21.63
C MET A 1 12.64 88.14 -22.86
N LYS A 2 11.67 87.22 -22.77
CA LYS A 2 10.67 86.93 -23.82
C LYS A 2 9.75 85.81 -23.31
N GLY A 3 8.54 86.20 -22.92
CA GLY A 3 7.45 85.26 -22.71
C GLY A 3 6.74 84.94 -24.03
N ARG A 4 6.06 83.79 -24.07
CA ARG A 4 4.79 83.63 -24.79
C ARG A 4 4.02 82.42 -24.26
N ARG A 5 2.75 82.69 -23.97
CA ARG A 5 1.70 81.81 -23.43
C ARG A 5 1.26 80.76 -24.46
N ARG A 6 0.67 79.64 -24.00
CA ARG A 6 -0.52 78.98 -24.60
C ARG A 6 -1.19 78.05 -23.57
N GLY A 7 -2.52 78.09 -23.54
CA GLY A 7 -3.41 77.54 -22.51
C GLY A 7 -3.76 76.04 -22.65
N PRO A 8 -4.82 75.58 -21.96
CA PRO A 8 -4.95 74.21 -21.50
C PRO A 8 -5.75 73.30 -22.46
N ALA A 9 -5.36 72.03 -22.56
CA ALA A 9 -6.19 71.00 -23.18
C ALA A 9 -6.69 70.03 -22.10
N ARG A 10 -7.97 70.15 -21.73
CA ARG A 10 -8.68 69.12 -20.98
C ARG A 10 -8.89 67.93 -21.90
N CYS A 11 -8.26 66.78 -21.60
CA CYS A 11 -8.60 65.52 -22.23
C CYS A 11 -9.54 64.75 -21.30
N ARG A 12 -10.80 64.59 -21.73
CA ARG A 12 -11.87 63.87 -21.02
C ARG A 12 -12.03 62.52 -21.72
N SER A 13 -11.40 61.45 -21.22
CA SER A 13 -11.57 60.11 -21.79
C SER A 13 -12.16 59.13 -20.76
N ARG A 14 -13.49 59.04 -20.86
CA ARG A 14 -14.34 57.84 -20.78
C ARG A 14 -13.82 56.66 -19.94
N ARG A 15 -14.49 56.45 -18.80
CA ARG A 15 -14.53 55.16 -18.09
C ARG A 15 -15.09 54.10 -19.04
N LEU A 16 -14.28 53.14 -19.47
CA LEU A 16 -14.77 51.92 -20.08
C LEU A 16 -15.20 50.97 -18.96
N TRP A 17 -16.50 50.75 -18.85
CA TRP A 17 -17.08 49.62 -18.12
C TRP A 17 -16.72 48.34 -18.89
N SER A 18 -15.92 47.47 -18.28
CA SER A 18 -15.60 46.14 -18.81
C SER A 18 -16.61 45.11 -18.26
N PRO A 19 -17.43 44.47 -19.11
CA PRO A 19 -18.32 43.38 -18.70
C PRO A 19 -17.59 42.04 -18.80
N PHE A 20 -16.53 41.83 -18.00
CA PHE A 20 -15.70 40.62 -18.08
C PHE A 20 -15.47 39.84 -16.76
N PRO A 21 -16.30 39.90 -15.69
CA PRO A 21 -16.04 39.06 -14.51
C PRO A 21 -16.51 37.61 -14.68
N LEU A 22 -17.46 37.31 -15.57
CA LEU A 22 -18.11 35.99 -15.63
C LEU A 22 -17.29 34.92 -16.35
N LEU A 23 -16.48 35.29 -17.36
CA LEU A 23 -15.68 34.32 -18.11
C LEU A 23 -14.47 33.79 -17.30
N SER A 24 -13.93 34.60 -16.38
CA SER A 24 -12.78 34.21 -15.56
C SER A 24 -13.15 33.20 -14.47
N ALA A 25 -14.37 33.27 -13.93
CA ALA A 25 -14.82 32.34 -12.89
C ALA A 25 -15.03 30.91 -13.41
N LEU A 26 -15.47 30.75 -14.67
CA LEU A 26 -15.70 29.44 -15.29
C LEU A 26 -14.38 28.69 -15.57
N LEU A 27 -13.33 29.43 -15.96
CA LEU A 27 -12.00 28.88 -16.24
C LEU A 27 -11.27 28.41 -14.96
N LEU A 28 -11.49 29.07 -13.84
CA LEU A 28 -10.97 28.66 -12.52
C LEU A 28 -11.65 27.39 -12.00
N LEU A 29 -12.95 27.19 -12.27
CA LEU A 29 -13.64 25.96 -11.86
C LEU A 29 -13.21 24.72 -12.66
N ALA A 30 -12.91 24.89 -13.95
CA ALA A 30 -12.52 23.79 -14.84
C ALA A 30 -11.14 23.19 -14.52
N SER A 31 -10.24 23.96 -13.88
CA SER A 31 -8.89 23.48 -13.53
C SER A 31 -8.84 22.59 -12.28
N MET A 32 -9.88 22.60 -11.43
CA MET A 32 -9.94 21.75 -10.24
C MET A 32 -10.29 20.29 -10.52
N VAL A 33 -10.90 19.99 -11.67
CA VAL A 33 -11.39 18.63 -12.00
C VAL A 33 -10.29 17.71 -12.55
N LEU A 34 -9.16 18.28 -13.03
CA LEU A 34 -8.04 17.51 -13.60
C LEU A 34 -6.92 17.19 -12.59
N ALA A 35 -6.99 17.67 -11.35
CA ALA A 35 -6.00 17.36 -10.31
C ALA A 35 -6.29 16.04 -9.56
N GLY A 36 -7.23 15.24 -10.04
CA GLY A 36 -7.63 13.97 -9.44
C GLY A 36 -7.59 12.83 -10.44
N CYS A 37 -6.43 12.45 -10.97
CA CYS A 37 -6.28 11.22 -11.74
C CYS A 37 -4.93 10.54 -11.46
N ASP A 38 -5.02 9.27 -11.11
CA ASP A 38 -3.98 8.23 -10.99
C ASP A 38 -2.81 8.47 -10.04
N ARG A 39 -3.10 8.33 -8.74
CA ARG A 39 -2.16 7.61 -7.88
C ARG A 39 -2.40 6.11 -8.01
N ASP A 40 -1.98 5.55 -9.14
CA ASP A 40 -1.45 4.18 -9.20
C ASP A 40 -0.11 4.15 -8.45
N SER A 41 -0.11 4.60 -7.19
CA SER A 41 1.06 4.53 -6.35
C SER A 41 1.15 3.08 -5.88
N ARG A 42 1.74 2.23 -6.73
CA ARG A 42 2.24 0.92 -6.34
C ARG A 42 3.10 1.13 -5.11
N SER A 43 2.53 0.84 -3.95
CA SER A 43 3.14 1.19 -2.67
C SER A 43 3.79 -0.06 -2.12
N PRO A 44 5.13 -0.11 -2.06
CA PRO A 44 5.81 -1.20 -1.38
C PRO A 44 5.38 -1.27 0.07
N GLY A 45 5.36 -2.47 0.63
CA GLY A 45 5.12 -2.62 2.06
C GLY A 45 4.91 -4.06 2.49
N VAL A 46 4.49 -4.23 3.74
CA VAL A 46 4.31 -5.54 4.35
C VAL A 46 2.82 -5.85 4.44
N ILE A 47 2.43 -7.01 3.91
CA ILE A 47 1.12 -7.62 4.10
C ILE A 47 1.20 -8.51 5.33
N GLN A 48 0.34 -8.30 6.32
CA GLN A 48 0.32 -9.11 7.53
C GLN A 48 -0.49 -10.39 7.28
N ALA A 49 -0.04 -11.51 7.83
CA ALA A 49 -0.72 -12.78 7.71
C ALA A 49 -0.59 -13.60 9.01
N SER A 50 -1.51 -14.52 9.23
CA SER A 50 -1.46 -15.46 10.36
C SER A 50 -2.07 -16.79 9.98
N LEU A 51 -1.53 -17.88 10.52
CA LEU A 51 -2.15 -19.19 10.43
C LEU A 51 -3.35 -19.27 11.39
N GLU A 52 -4.52 -19.62 10.85
CA GLU A 52 -5.73 -19.96 11.60
C GLU A 52 -6.07 -21.44 11.37
N GLY A 53 -6.60 -22.12 12.38
CA GLY A 53 -6.99 -23.53 12.27
C GLY A 53 -7.71 -24.02 13.53
N PRO A 54 -8.08 -25.31 13.57
CA PRO A 54 -8.82 -25.91 14.69
C PRO A 54 -7.97 -26.11 15.94
N ALA A 55 -6.65 -26.18 15.80
CA ALA A 55 -5.75 -26.28 16.94
C ALA A 55 -5.79 -24.98 17.76
N SER A 56 -5.79 -25.11 19.08
CA SER A 56 -5.74 -23.96 20.00
C SER A 56 -4.44 -23.17 19.87
N SER A 57 -3.35 -23.81 19.42
CA SER A 57 -2.05 -23.19 19.16
C SER A 57 -1.20 -24.00 18.18
N TYR A 58 -0.54 -23.32 17.24
CA TYR A 58 0.54 -23.88 16.42
C TYR A 58 1.88 -23.32 16.93
N GLY A 59 2.87 -24.20 17.15
CA GLY A 59 4.21 -23.81 17.58
C GLY A 59 5.11 -23.42 16.40
N ALA A 60 4.95 -24.09 15.26
CA ALA A 60 5.68 -23.79 14.04
C ALA A 60 4.91 -24.18 12.77
N ALA A 61 5.32 -23.62 11.62
CA ALA A 61 4.88 -24.08 10.32
C ALA A 61 5.98 -23.93 9.26
N VAL A 62 6.01 -24.88 8.34
CA VAL A 62 6.70 -24.73 7.05
C VAL A 62 5.67 -24.28 6.02
N LEU A 63 5.86 -23.09 5.47
CA LEU A 63 4.96 -22.47 4.52
C LEU A 63 5.70 -22.15 3.23
N GLU A 64 4.94 -22.08 2.14
CA GLU A 64 5.41 -21.54 0.88
C GLU A 64 4.52 -20.37 0.49
N VAL A 65 5.14 -19.27 0.07
CA VAL A 65 4.44 -18.10 -0.46
C VAL A 65 4.88 -17.87 -1.89
N ALA A 66 3.92 -17.66 -2.78
CA ALA A 66 4.15 -17.33 -4.18
C ALA A 66 3.22 -16.21 -4.63
N GLY A 67 3.74 -15.27 -5.42
CA GLY A 67 2.89 -14.24 -6.03
C GLY A 67 3.68 -13.06 -6.56
N PRO A 68 3.08 -12.27 -7.45
CA PRO A 68 3.75 -11.17 -8.11
C PRO A 68 4.31 -10.16 -7.11
N GLY A 69 5.59 -9.85 -7.24
CA GLY A 69 6.26 -8.86 -6.41
C GLY A 69 6.50 -9.26 -4.96
N VAL A 70 6.40 -10.55 -4.59
CA VAL A 70 6.91 -11.06 -3.31
C VAL A 70 8.43 -10.84 -3.25
N VAL A 71 8.90 -10.20 -2.18
CA VAL A 71 10.31 -9.86 -1.98
C VAL A 71 10.91 -10.65 -0.83
N GLU A 72 10.20 -10.73 0.30
CA GLU A 72 10.74 -11.28 1.54
C GLU A 72 9.60 -11.68 2.49
N VAL A 73 9.89 -12.61 3.40
CA VAL A 73 9.00 -12.92 4.54
C VAL A 73 9.69 -12.50 5.84
N VAL A 74 8.96 -11.81 6.71
CA VAL A 74 9.44 -11.26 7.98
C VAL A 74 8.61 -11.79 9.14
N GLY A 75 9.23 -11.92 10.31
CA GLY A 75 8.51 -12.25 11.55
C GLY A 75 7.54 -11.15 11.98
N ALA A 76 6.48 -11.53 12.69
CA ALA A 76 5.49 -10.62 13.25
C ALA A 76 4.96 -11.15 14.59
N ALA A 77 4.50 -10.25 15.47
CA ALA A 77 3.95 -10.62 16.78
C ALA A 77 4.85 -11.54 17.65
N GLY A 78 6.18 -11.41 17.52
CA GLY A 78 7.15 -12.20 18.27
C GLY A 78 7.57 -13.52 17.62
N THR A 79 7.05 -13.85 16.43
CA THR A 79 7.54 -15.01 15.67
C THR A 79 8.94 -14.80 15.12
N GLN A 80 9.64 -15.92 14.95
CA GLN A 80 10.92 -16.01 14.27
C GLN A 80 10.70 -16.65 12.89
N VAL A 81 11.37 -16.14 11.86
CA VAL A 81 11.21 -16.61 10.48
C VAL A 81 12.57 -16.90 9.85
N TRP A 82 12.67 -18.04 9.18
CA TRP A 82 13.81 -18.42 8.35
C TRP A 82 13.32 -18.71 6.95
N THR A 83 13.98 -18.14 5.94
CA THR A 83 13.52 -18.19 4.56
C THR A 83 14.53 -18.87 3.65
N ARG A 84 14.02 -19.41 2.56
CA ARG A 84 14.79 -19.88 1.41
C ARG A 84 14.01 -19.53 0.15
N GLU A 85 14.67 -18.84 -0.78
CA GLU A 85 14.12 -18.65 -2.12
C GLU A 85 14.10 -20.00 -2.85
N VAL A 86 12.93 -20.38 -3.38
CA VAL A 86 12.74 -21.60 -4.17
C VAL A 86 12.89 -21.25 -5.65
N GLU A 87 12.18 -20.21 -6.07
CA GLU A 87 12.17 -19.62 -7.41
C GLU A 87 11.93 -18.10 -7.26
N PRO A 88 12.13 -17.29 -8.33
CA PRO A 88 11.77 -15.88 -8.29
C PRO A 88 10.31 -15.70 -7.84
N GLU A 89 10.12 -14.85 -6.82
CA GLU A 89 8.80 -14.54 -6.23
C GLU A 89 8.08 -15.74 -5.57
N ARG A 90 8.83 -16.83 -5.30
CA ARG A 90 8.39 -18.00 -4.53
C ARG A 90 9.38 -18.29 -3.40
N ILE A 91 8.93 -18.11 -2.17
CA ILE A 91 9.75 -18.28 -0.96
C ILE A 91 9.16 -19.40 -0.12
N ARG A 92 10.00 -20.36 0.28
CA ARG A 92 9.68 -21.31 1.34
C ARG A 92 10.26 -20.80 2.64
N PHE A 93 9.50 -20.87 3.72
CA PHE A 93 9.93 -20.35 4.99
C PHE A 93 9.40 -21.19 6.15
N VAL A 94 10.15 -21.17 7.24
CA VAL A 94 9.74 -21.69 8.53
C VAL A 94 9.39 -20.50 9.40
N VAL A 95 8.23 -20.55 10.05
CA VAL A 95 7.84 -19.59 11.08
C VAL A 95 7.69 -20.35 12.40
N ILE A 96 8.28 -19.82 13.46
CA ILE A 96 8.25 -20.40 14.81
C ILE A 96 7.69 -19.34 15.76
N GLN A 97 6.81 -19.75 16.66
CA GLN A 97 6.22 -18.91 17.68
C GLN A 97 6.79 -19.33 19.06
N PRO A 98 7.85 -18.66 19.55
CA PRO A 98 8.60 -19.12 20.74
C PRO A 98 7.83 -19.01 22.07
N SER A 99 6.73 -18.26 22.08
CA SER A 99 5.86 -18.05 23.24
C SER A 99 4.42 -18.32 22.86
N THR A 100 3.49 -18.47 23.80
CA THR A 100 2.07 -18.61 23.46
C THR A 100 1.56 -17.43 22.61
N GLY A 101 0.86 -17.72 21.52
CA GLY A 101 0.35 -16.68 20.62
C GLY A 101 -0.01 -17.21 19.23
N PRO A 102 -0.51 -16.34 18.34
CA PRO A 102 -0.77 -16.70 16.95
C PRO A 102 0.54 -16.85 16.18
N LEU A 103 0.58 -17.80 15.25
CA LEU A 103 1.66 -17.94 14.29
C LEU A 103 1.51 -16.87 13.19
N ALA A 104 1.99 -15.65 13.47
CA ALA A 104 1.86 -14.48 12.61
C ALA A 104 3.15 -14.16 11.86
N PHE A 105 3.05 -13.64 10.64
CA PHE A 105 4.19 -13.25 9.82
C PHE A 105 3.80 -12.14 8.85
N GLY A 106 4.79 -11.44 8.30
CA GLY A 106 4.61 -10.43 7.27
C GLY A 106 5.22 -10.88 5.94
N VAL A 107 4.60 -10.49 4.83
CA VAL A 107 5.18 -10.65 3.48
C VAL A 107 5.45 -9.29 2.89
N ARG A 108 6.72 -8.98 2.65
CA ARG A 108 7.15 -7.76 1.98
C ARG A 108 6.89 -7.92 0.48
N VAL A 109 6.11 -7.00 -0.07
CA VAL A 109 5.76 -6.96 -1.49
C VAL A 109 6.17 -5.62 -2.11
N ARG A 110 6.46 -5.63 -3.41
CA ARG A 110 6.74 -4.41 -4.18
C ARG A 110 5.51 -3.52 -4.34
N ASP A 111 4.31 -4.11 -4.26
CA ASP A 111 3.04 -3.41 -4.43
C ASP A 111 1.94 -4.04 -3.57
N ARG A 112 1.50 -3.35 -2.51
CA ARG A 112 0.40 -3.83 -1.64
C ARG A 112 -0.98 -3.76 -2.29
N SER A 113 -1.16 -2.89 -3.29
CA SER A 113 -2.40 -2.80 -4.07
C SER A 113 -2.54 -3.93 -5.10
N GLY A 114 -1.45 -4.65 -5.38
CA GLY A 114 -1.43 -5.77 -6.31
C GLY A 114 -2.20 -7.01 -5.83
N PRO A 115 -2.22 -8.06 -6.67
CA PRO A 115 -2.78 -9.37 -6.30
C PRO A 115 -2.21 -9.88 -4.98
N ALA A 116 -3.04 -10.51 -4.15
CA ALA A 116 -2.56 -11.12 -2.91
C ALA A 116 -1.66 -12.32 -3.23
N PRO A 117 -0.57 -12.52 -2.47
CA PRO A 117 0.22 -13.73 -2.62
C PRO A 117 -0.58 -14.94 -2.17
N THR A 118 -0.32 -16.07 -2.81
CA THR A 118 -0.88 -17.38 -2.48
C THR A 118 0.03 -18.09 -1.49
N PHE A 119 -0.58 -18.77 -0.52
CA PHE A 119 0.14 -19.54 0.48
C PHE A 119 -0.18 -21.02 0.36
N THR A 120 0.82 -21.85 0.61
CA THR A 120 0.68 -23.30 0.74
C THR A 120 1.26 -23.72 2.08
N ILE A 121 0.47 -24.48 2.84
CA ILE A 121 0.93 -25.09 4.09
C ILE A 121 1.63 -26.40 3.72
N VAL A 122 2.92 -26.48 4.00
CA VAL A 122 3.73 -27.67 3.70
C VAL A 122 3.74 -28.61 4.90
N GLU A 123 3.96 -28.07 6.09
CA GLU A 123 4.03 -28.83 7.34
C GLU A 123 3.65 -27.94 8.53
N LEU A 124 3.13 -28.54 9.59
CA LEU A 124 2.72 -27.87 10.82
C LEU A 124 3.30 -28.59 12.04
N ALA A 125 3.58 -27.82 13.08
CA ALA A 125 3.83 -28.34 14.42
C ALA A 125 2.86 -27.70 15.42
N ASP A 126 2.32 -28.51 16.33
CA ASP A 126 1.47 -28.03 17.42
C ASP A 126 2.27 -27.30 18.51
N GLY A 127 1.60 -26.86 19.57
CA GLY A 127 2.26 -26.18 20.70
C GLY A 127 3.10 -27.10 21.60
N GLU A 128 3.09 -28.41 21.35
CA GLU A 128 3.85 -29.44 22.07
C GLU A 128 5.01 -29.99 21.21
N ASP A 129 5.40 -29.24 20.17
CA ASP A 129 6.46 -29.57 19.22
C ASP A 129 6.24 -30.88 18.44
N ARG A 130 4.97 -31.31 18.27
CA ARG A 130 4.64 -32.48 17.46
C ARG A 130 4.27 -32.07 16.06
N VAL A 131 4.85 -32.76 15.08
CA VAL A 131 4.45 -32.62 13.68
C VAL A 131 3.00 -33.09 13.53
N VAL A 132 2.17 -32.24 12.92
CA VAL A 132 0.76 -32.52 12.66
C VAL A 132 0.47 -32.39 11.17
N THR A 133 -0.32 -33.31 10.64
CA THR A 133 -0.74 -33.30 9.24
C THR A 133 -1.78 -32.20 9.03
N PRO A 134 -1.60 -31.29 8.06
CA PRO A 134 -2.64 -30.33 7.68
C PRO A 134 -3.93 -31.05 7.27
N THR A 135 -5.04 -30.67 7.88
CA THR A 135 -6.36 -31.27 7.63
C THR A 135 -7.14 -30.56 6.52
N GLY A 136 -6.64 -29.40 6.07
CA GLY A 136 -7.32 -28.53 5.10
C GLY A 136 -8.32 -27.57 5.74
N SER A 137 -8.54 -27.69 7.06
CA SER A 137 -9.28 -26.70 7.84
C SER A 137 -8.40 -25.51 8.25
N GLU A 138 -7.08 -25.66 8.11
CA GLU A 138 -6.09 -24.61 8.32
C GLU A 138 -6.04 -23.66 7.13
N ARG A 139 -5.92 -22.36 7.43
CA ARG A 139 -5.86 -21.32 6.41
C ARG A 139 -4.94 -20.19 6.84
N ILE A 140 -4.32 -19.55 5.86
CA ILE A 140 -3.62 -18.29 6.07
C ILE A 140 -4.61 -17.15 5.96
N ARG A 141 -4.79 -16.40 7.05
CA ARG A 141 -5.58 -15.17 7.05
C ARG A 141 -4.68 -13.98 6.78
N ILE A 142 -4.98 -13.26 5.70
CA ILE A 142 -4.31 -12.03 5.31
C ILE A 142 -5.01 -10.82 5.94
N ARG A 143 -4.24 -9.85 6.44
CA ARG A 143 -4.68 -8.54 6.93
C ARG A 143 -3.93 -7.45 6.15
N ARG A 144 -4.67 -6.59 5.44
CA ARG A 144 -4.15 -5.45 4.65
C ARG A 144 -4.50 -4.13 5.32
#